data_AF-T2JMA0-F1
#
_entry.id   AF-T2JMA0-F1
#
_cell.length_a   1.000
_cell.length_b   1.000
_cell.length_c   1.000
_cell.angle_alpha   90.00
_cell.angle_beta   90.00
_cell.angle_gamma   90.00
#
_symmetry.space_group_name_H-M   'P 1'
#
loop_
_entity.id
_entity.type
_entity.pdbx_description
1 polymer ?
#
loop_
_entity_poly.entity_id
_entity_poly.type
_entity_poly.pdbx_seq_one_letter_code
_entity_poly.pdbx_strand_id
1 'polypeptide(L)' 'MSPPREEYYQTGENLKLRALKRNKVDSLDAIINLVTYGKNNMSAYEDKLTKEQIESVSKYVLQQAQNNWHT' A
#
# COMPACT_ATOMS: atom_id res chain seq x y z
N MET A 1 1.82 -28.98 23.43
CA MET A 1 1.20 -27.67 23.15
C MET A 1 2.01 -27.00 22.06
N SER A 2 1.52 -27.03 20.82
CA SER A 2 2.13 -26.26 19.73
C SER A 2 1.72 -24.80 19.88
N PRO A 3 2.62 -23.82 19.71
CA PRO A 3 2.21 -22.43 19.71
C PRO A 3 1.19 -22.20 18.58
N PRO A 4 0.24 -21.26 18.76
CA PRO A 4 -0.72 -20.94 17.72
C PRO A 4 0.04 -20.55 16.44
N ARG A 5 -0.41 -21.09 15.31
CA ARG A 5 0.07 -20.70 13.98
C ARG A 5 -0.30 -19.22 13.78
N GLU A 6 0.58 -18.31 14.17
CA GLU A 6 0.67 -17.04 13.44
C GLU A 6 1.12 -17.42 12.04
N GLU A 7 0.13 -17.66 11.18
CA GLU A 7 0.36 -17.96 9.78
C GLU A 7 1.24 -16.87 9.20
N TYR A 8 2.37 -17.33 8.71
CA TYR A 8 3.45 -16.57 8.12
C TYR A 8 2.91 -15.87 6.87
N TYR A 9 2.19 -14.76 7.00
CA TYR A 9 1.83 -13.89 5.88
C TYR A 9 3.09 -13.17 5.41
N GLN A 10 3.89 -13.94 4.66
CA GLN A 10 5.13 -13.55 4.01
C GLN A 10 4.86 -12.82 2.70
N THR A 11 3.71 -12.17 2.53
CA THR A 11 3.45 -11.42 1.31
C THR A 11 4.33 -10.19 1.30
N GLY A 12 5.31 -10.20 0.40
CA GLY A 12 6.11 -9.03 0.05
C GLY A 12 5.26 -7.86 -0.51
N GLU A 13 3.96 -8.09 -0.67
CA GLU A 13 2.93 -7.17 -1.12
C GLU A 13 2.07 -6.77 0.09
N ASN A 14 2.62 -5.94 0.95
CA ASN A 14 1.89 -5.27 2.04
C ASN A 14 2.21 -3.77 2.03
N LEU A 15 1.39 -2.98 2.71
CA LEU A 15 1.54 -1.52 2.74
C LEU A 15 2.47 -1.02 3.85
N LYS A 16 3.27 -1.89 4.50
CA LYS A 16 4.27 -1.44 5.48
C LYS A 16 5.41 -0.73 4.76
N LEU A 17 5.99 0.30 5.38
CA LEU A 17 7.03 1.14 4.77
C LEU A 17 8.20 0.33 4.18
N ARG A 18 8.64 -0.73 4.84
CA ARG A 18 9.72 -1.60 4.35
C ARG A 18 9.36 -2.29 3.02
N ALA A 19 8.12 -2.70 2.84
CA ALA A 19 7.66 -3.30 1.59
C ALA A 19 7.52 -2.24 0.48
N LEU A 20 7.00 -1.06 0.81
CA LEU A 20 6.92 0.06 -0.12
C LEU A 20 8.31 0.44 -0.65
N LYS A 21 9.31 0.56 0.23
CA LYS A 21 10.71 0.84 -0.12
C LYS A 21 11.31 -0.21 -1.06
N ARG A 22 11.14 -1.50 -0.73
CA ARG A 22 11.62 -2.61 -1.57
C ARG A 22 11.02 -2.56 -2.98
N ASN A 23 9.74 -2.17 -3.07
CA ASN A 23 9.01 -2.06 -4.33
C ASN A 23 9.15 -0.69 -5.01
N LYS A 24 9.95 0.24 -4.45
CA LYS A 24 10.14 1.61 -4.94
C LYS A 24 8.84 2.41 -5.07
N VAL A 25 7.91 2.18 -4.14
CA VAL A 25 6.60 2.85 -4.06
C VAL A 25 6.40 3.52 -2.70
N ASP A 26 7.47 4.03 -2.10
CA ASP A 26 7.49 4.74 -0.81
C ASP A 26 7.39 6.26 -0.93
N SER A 27 7.01 6.78 -2.10
CA SER A 27 6.71 8.20 -2.34
C SER A 27 5.24 8.40 -2.69
N LEU A 28 4.72 9.60 -2.43
CA LEU A 28 3.33 9.94 -2.72
C LEU A 28 2.99 9.72 -4.20
N ASP A 29 3.84 10.23 -5.09
CA ASP A 29 3.67 10.09 -6.54
C ASP A 29 3.64 8.63 -7.00
N ALA A 30 4.50 7.78 -6.43
CA ALA A 30 4.53 6.36 -6.78
C ALA A 30 3.27 5.62 -6.31
N ILE A 31 2.73 5.99 -5.14
CA ILE A 31 1.47 5.43 -4.63
C ILE A 31 0.28 5.92 -5.47
N ILE A 32 0.26 7.21 -5.85
CA ILE A 32 -0.75 7.77 -6.76
C ILE A 32 -0.77 7.00 -8.08
N ASN A 33 0.41 6.79 -8.69
CA ASN A 33 0.51 6.03 -9.94
C ASN A 33 0.05 4.57 -9.76
N LEU A 34 0.40 3.93 -8.64
CA LEU A 34 -0.03 2.57 -8.33
C LEU A 34 -1.56 2.45 -8.16
N VAL A 35 -2.19 3.42 -7.48
CA VAL A 35 -3.65 3.44 -7.29
C VAL A 35 -4.36 3.77 -8.60
N THR A 36 -3.83 4.72 -9.37
CA THR A 36 -4.41 5.15 -10.65
C THR A 36 -4.42 3.99 -11.64
N TYR A 37 -3.26 3.39 -11.92
CA TYR A 37 -3.08 2.44 -13.02
C TYR A 37 -3.05 0.97 -12.59
N GLY A 38 -3.00 0.69 -11.29
CA GLY A 38 -2.83 -0.66 -10.79
C GLY A 38 -1.43 -1.24 -11.12
N LYS A 39 -1.22 -2.50 -10.73
CA LYS A 39 0.00 -3.27 -11.04
C LYS A 39 -0.22 -4.76 -10.78
N ASN A 40 0.18 -5.61 -11.71
CA ASN A 40 -0.01 -7.07 -11.62
C ASN A 40 -1.49 -7.40 -11.35
N ASN A 41 -1.79 -7.99 -10.19
CA ASN A 41 -3.14 -8.36 -9.77
C ASN A 41 -3.91 -7.20 -9.12
N MET A 42 -3.28 -6.05 -8.89
CA MET A 42 -3.95 -4.85 -8.38
C MET A 42 -4.66 -4.12 -9.50
N SER A 43 -5.99 -3.99 -9.40
CA SER A 43 -6.81 -3.22 -10.33
C SER A 43 -6.45 -1.73 -10.32
N ALA A 44 -6.63 -1.09 -11.47
CA ALA A 44 -6.68 0.36 -11.61
C ALA A 44 -7.94 0.94 -10.94
N TYR A 45 -7.83 2.15 -10.39
CA TYR A 45 -8.95 2.88 -9.78
C TYR A 45 -9.26 4.21 -10.47
N GLU A 46 -8.60 4.53 -11.58
CA GLU A 46 -8.86 5.76 -12.34
C GLU A 46 -10.33 5.93 -12.78
N ASP A 47 -11.02 4.82 -13.09
CA ASP A 47 -12.44 4.84 -13.46
C ASP A 47 -13.40 4.92 -12.26
N LYS A 48 -12.88 4.74 -11.05
CA LYS A 48 -13.69 4.60 -9.81
C LYS A 48 -13.52 5.78 -8.86
N LEU A 49 -12.36 6.44 -8.90
CA LEU A 49 -11.99 7.50 -7.96
C LEU A 49 -11.57 8.74 -8.73
N THR A 50 -11.93 9.91 -8.20
CA THR A 50 -11.40 11.17 -8.72
C THR A 50 -9.92 11.32 -8.39
N LYS A 51 -9.21 12.19 -9.11
CA LYS A 51 -7.79 12.49 -8.83
C LYS A 51 -7.56 12.92 -7.38
N GLU A 52 -8.46 13.73 -6.83
CA GLU A 52 -8.41 14.19 -5.43
C GLU A 52 -8.59 13.03 -4.44
N GLN A 53 -9.49 12.09 -4.73
CA GLN A 53 -9.68 10.89 -3.91
C GLN A 53 -8.44 9.98 -3.96
N ILE A 54 -7.86 9.78 -5.14
CA ILE A 54 -6.62 9.02 -5.31
C ILE A 54 -5.48 9.66 -4.52
N GLU A 55 -5.30 10.98 -4.63
CA GLU A 55 -4.28 11.72 -3.88
C GLU A 55 -4.50 11.61 -2.37
N SER A 56 -5.74 11.78 -1.90
CA SER A 56 -6.10 11.69 -0.48
C SER A 56 -5.80 10.29 0.09
N VAL A 57 -6.24 9.23 -0.59
CA VAL A 57 -5.95 7.84 -0.18
C VAL A 57 -4.45 7.56 -0.22
N SER A 58 -3.74 8.07 -1.22
CA SER A 58 -2.30 7.87 -1.34
C SER A 58 -1.52 8.55 -0.20
N LYS A 59 -1.92 9.77 0.18
CA LYS A 59 -1.37 10.47 1.36
C LYS A 59 -1.64 9.68 2.64
N TYR A 60 -2.87 9.20 2.82
CA TYR A 60 -3.24 8.38 3.97
C TYR A 60 -2.37 7.12 4.06
N VAL A 61 -2.23 6.35 2.97
CA VAL A 61 -1.40 5.14 2.93
C VAL A 61 0.05 5.45 3.28
N LEU A 62 0.63 6.52 2.74
CA LEU A 62 2.01 6.91 3.03
C LEU A 62 2.19 7.26 4.51
N GLN A 63 1.28 8.06 5.07
CA GLN A 63 1.31 8.45 6.49
C GLN A 63 1.17 7.23 7.40
N GLN A 64 0.21 6.34 7.11
CA GLN A 64 0.04 5.11 7.88
C GLN A 64 1.27 4.21 7.79
N ALA A 65 1.87 4.07 6.60
CA ALA A 65 3.09 3.30 6.43
C ALA A 65 4.26 3.88 7.26
N GLN A 66 4.42 5.20 7.27
CA GLN A 66 5.43 5.90 8.08
C GLN A 66 5.21 5.70 9.58
N ASN A 67 3.95 5.67 10.02
CA ASN A 67 3.56 5.37 11.40
C ASN A 67 3.52 3.86 11.70
N ASN A 68 4.04 3.03 10.79
CA ASN A 68 4.04 1.58 10.92
C ASN A 68 2.63 1.01 11.21
N TRP A 69 1.59 1.64 10.65
CA TRP A 69 0.18 1.31 10.84
C TRP A 69 -0.29 1.30 12.30
N HIS A 70 0.37 2.06 13.17
CA HIS A 70 -0.11 2.30 14.54
C HIS A 70 -1.12 3.45 14.53
N THR A 71 -2.29 3.22 15.12
CA THR A 71 -3.36 4.20 15.33
C THR A 71 -3.26 4.86 16.68
#